data_AF-A0A7V9D2A4-F1
#
_entry.id   AF-A0A7V9D2A4-F1
#
_cell.length_a   1.000
_cell.length_b   1.000
_cell.length_c   1.000
_cell.angle_alpha   90.00
_cell.angle_beta   90.00
_cell.angle_gamma   90.00
#
_symmetry.space_group_name_H-M   'P 1'
#
loop_
_entity.id
_entity.type
_entity.pdbx_description
1 polymer ?
#
loop_
_entity_poly.entity_id
_entity_poly.type
_entity_poly.pdbx_seq_one_letter_code
_entity_poly.pdbx_strand_id
1 'polypeptide(L)'
;MIRRGWFIAIVVVIAACGQSLPARTPTSTAVPRPAGTQQPEPAEHPRIVTTGAEGFSHGGPLRDHVSFVDHLRAREYEVVPVTDVRQPFLRAEGTVLRVSGRGLKYHAELQVYNYDDTDLGTDGLRAAEEDAKNIGPDGQPNTTSILWTGEPHFFRKERLLVLYIGPDKAVLDLLTELLGPRFAGTDTGETGCAAGPPEPADQPSLIASPIAQWEFWPATLAEAEERATAVVLVRVTGVERAPEDARQTSFGSRRVTLQVVRLLQGVPDRNIRLFWGWTEGQYDENDPPYRQCEDYVLFVQPKLDETGTYLVVSPLGRYGVDEGKLRPVVKESDVVPSWVRELRGKSVGYLETQLAKTREDSPPATADDLTDFGTSEVQLDGQVNEPERRTRFVHAYRSGKPARWSVLSYTQEGDPISLDLRYAGKGKEVLLIADSTQDRHGSDRVIEYTCFQIVQKGDLLRLLRCTGAGETSDFDIPWKHR
;
A
#
# COMPACT_ATOMS: atom_id res chain seq x y z
N MET A 1 -23.63 38.35 -6.43
CA MET A 1 -22.41 37.57 -6.68
C MET A 1 -21.90 37.04 -5.35
N ILE A 2 -22.22 35.79 -5.01
CA ILE A 2 -21.74 35.13 -3.78
C ILE A 2 -20.70 34.11 -4.23
N ARG A 3 -19.42 34.39 -4.01
CA ARG A 3 -18.34 33.43 -4.25
C ARG A 3 -18.38 32.39 -3.13
N ARG A 4 -18.76 31.16 -3.47
CA ARG A 4 -18.60 30.00 -2.58
C ARG A 4 -17.11 29.64 -2.54
N GLY A 5 -16.45 29.98 -1.46
CA GLY A 5 -15.11 29.49 -1.14
C GLY A 5 -15.20 28.02 -0.71
N TRP A 6 -14.46 27.16 -1.37
CA TRP A 6 -14.26 25.78 -0.94
C TRP A 6 -13.16 25.78 0.11
N PHE A 7 -13.50 25.41 1.35
CA PHE A 7 -12.52 25.09 2.39
C PHE A 7 -12.16 23.61 2.24
N ILE A 8 -10.88 23.32 2.05
CA ILE A 8 -10.33 21.97 2.16
C ILE A 8 -9.81 21.83 3.58
N ALA A 9 -10.42 20.95 4.37
CA ALA A 9 -9.92 20.57 5.68
C ALA A 9 -8.82 19.50 5.51
N ILE A 10 -7.64 19.77 6.05
CA ILE A 10 -6.55 18.79 6.18
C ILE A 10 -6.83 18.00 7.45
N VAL A 11 -7.01 16.68 7.33
CA VAL A 11 -7.09 15.77 8.48
C VAL A 11 -5.74 15.08 8.61
N VAL A 12 -4.95 15.50 9.60
CA VAL A 12 -3.82 14.73 10.12
C VAL A 12 -4.36 13.91 11.28
N VAL A 13 -4.38 12.59 11.15
CA VAL A 13 -4.75 11.70 12.27
C VAL A 13 -3.52 11.51 13.14
N ILE A 14 -3.39 12.34 14.18
CA ILE A 14 -2.47 12.08 15.29
C ILE A 14 -3.31 11.46 16.42
N ALA A 15 -2.98 10.24 16.81
CA ALA A 15 -3.62 9.57 17.93
C ALA A 15 -3.16 10.20 19.26
N ALA A 16 -3.95 11.13 19.80
CA ALA A 16 -3.72 11.72 21.11
C ALA A 16 -4.40 10.88 22.20
N CYS A 17 -3.62 10.24 23.07
CA CYS A 17 -4.12 9.72 24.34
C CYS A 17 -4.12 10.84 25.39
N GLY A 18 -5.30 11.37 25.71
CA GLY A 18 -5.48 12.34 26.79
C GLY A 18 -6.48 11.85 27.83
N GLN A 19 -6.00 11.31 28.95
CA GLN A 19 -6.80 11.24 30.19
C GLN A 19 -6.34 12.37 31.11
N SER A 20 -7.24 13.30 31.40
CA SER A 20 -7.06 14.36 32.38
C SER A 20 -7.23 13.81 33.80
N LEU A 21 -6.18 13.88 34.61
CA LEU A 21 -6.28 13.68 36.06
C LEU A 21 -6.58 15.02 36.74
N PRO A 22 -7.47 15.08 37.75
CA PRO A 22 -7.74 16.30 38.49
C PRO A 22 -6.57 16.65 39.44
N ALA A 23 -6.29 17.95 39.52
CA ALA A 23 -5.25 18.55 40.35
C ALA A 23 -5.46 18.28 41.85
N ARG A 24 -4.39 17.85 42.53
CA ARG A 24 -4.30 17.86 44.00
C ARG A 24 -3.66 19.15 44.50
N THR A 25 -4.35 19.83 45.40
CA THR A 25 -3.90 20.97 46.19
C THR A 25 -2.78 20.57 47.15
N PRO A 26 -1.72 21.37 47.35
CA PRO A 26 -0.72 21.09 48.37
C PRO A 26 -1.16 21.66 49.73
N THR A 27 -1.46 20.79 50.70
CA THR A 27 -1.51 21.18 52.11
C THR A 27 -0.16 20.91 52.74
N SER A 28 0.56 22.00 53.01
CA SER A 28 1.75 22.04 53.86
C SER A 28 1.32 21.91 55.32
N THR A 29 1.89 20.96 56.05
CA THR A 29 1.88 20.98 57.53
C THR A 29 3.17 20.38 58.07
N ALA A 30 3.66 21.04 59.10
CA ALA A 30 4.98 20.97 59.71
C ALA A 30 5.37 19.61 60.30
N VAL A 31 6.69 19.38 60.27
CA VAL A 31 7.41 18.32 60.99
C VAL A 31 7.54 18.68 62.48
N PRO A 32 7.37 17.68 63.37
CA PRO A 32 8.33 17.50 64.44
C PRO A 32 8.86 16.05 64.52
N ARG A 33 10.12 15.93 64.95
CA ARG A 33 10.87 14.70 65.25
C ARG A 33 11.45 14.85 66.68
N PRO A 34 11.95 13.81 67.38
CA PRO A 34 11.69 12.36 67.36
C PRO A 34 11.30 11.80 68.76
N ALA A 35 10.81 10.56 68.82
CA ALA A 35 11.14 9.62 69.91
C ALA A 35 10.96 8.16 69.46
N GLY A 36 11.93 7.30 69.78
CA GLY A 36 11.69 5.90 70.12
C GLY A 36 11.63 4.86 68.99
N THR A 37 12.78 4.23 68.74
CA THR A 37 13.05 2.79 68.62
C THR A 37 11.87 1.81 68.39
N GLN A 38 11.91 1.07 67.27
CA GLN A 38 11.92 -0.40 67.21
C GLN A 38 11.98 -0.86 65.73
N GLN A 39 12.94 -1.73 65.44
CA GLN A 39 13.16 -2.37 64.14
C GLN A 39 12.38 -3.69 64.10
N PRO A 40 11.41 -3.88 63.19
CA PRO A 40 10.83 -5.20 62.94
C PRO A 40 11.65 -5.95 61.87
N GLU A 41 11.66 -7.27 62.04
CA GLU A 41 12.19 -8.30 61.15
C GLU A 41 11.79 -8.15 59.67
N PRO A 42 12.58 -8.72 58.74
CA PRO A 42 12.26 -8.69 57.32
C PRO A 42 11.10 -9.63 57.02
N ALA A 43 9.95 -9.06 56.66
CA ALA A 43 8.84 -9.80 56.08
C ALA A 43 9.26 -10.40 54.72
N GLU A 44 9.09 -11.72 54.61
CA GLU A 44 9.17 -12.46 53.35
C GLU A 44 8.35 -11.77 52.26
N HIS A 45 8.97 -11.60 51.09
CA HIS A 45 8.27 -11.14 49.90
C HIS A 45 7.15 -12.12 49.54
N PRO A 46 5.89 -11.67 49.37
CA PRO A 46 4.88 -12.52 48.77
C PRO A 46 5.32 -12.83 47.33
N ARG A 47 5.49 -14.13 47.03
CA ARG A 47 5.56 -14.62 45.66
C ARG A 47 4.33 -14.10 44.93
N ILE A 48 4.53 -13.23 43.94
CA ILE A 48 3.52 -12.90 42.95
C ILE A 48 3.29 -14.19 42.16
N VAL A 49 2.27 -14.94 42.55
CA VAL A 49 1.68 -15.97 41.71
C VAL A 49 1.01 -15.22 40.57
N THR A 50 1.65 -15.21 39.41
CA THR A 50 1.00 -14.87 38.15
C THR A 50 -0.05 -15.95 37.89
N THR A 51 -1.24 -15.78 38.44
CA THR A 51 -2.43 -16.51 37.99
C THR A 51 -2.64 -16.14 36.53
N GLY A 52 -2.27 -17.05 35.64
CA GLY A 52 -2.70 -17.01 34.25
C GLY A 52 -4.21 -16.88 34.24
N ALA A 53 -4.70 -15.76 33.71
CA ALA A 53 -6.10 -15.67 33.32
C ALA A 53 -6.27 -16.64 32.14
N GLU A 54 -6.57 -17.90 32.46
CA GLU A 54 -7.18 -18.80 31.49
C GLU A 54 -8.44 -18.10 31.00
N GLY A 55 -8.36 -17.56 29.78
CA GLY A 55 -9.50 -16.95 29.13
C GLY A 55 -10.61 -17.97 29.10
N PHE A 56 -11.71 -17.70 29.82
CA PHE A 56 -12.92 -18.48 29.69
C PHE A 56 -13.33 -18.44 28.23
N SER A 57 -13.05 -19.52 27.50
CA SER A 57 -13.61 -19.72 26.18
C SER A 57 -15.12 -19.76 26.36
N HIS A 58 -15.84 -18.83 25.77
CA HIS A 58 -17.29 -18.80 25.93
C HIS A 58 -17.98 -19.97 25.22
N GLY A 59 -17.25 -20.82 24.48
CA GLY A 59 -17.64 -22.15 23.96
C GLY A 59 -18.90 -22.24 23.11
N GLY A 60 -19.63 -21.13 22.98
CA GLY A 60 -20.90 -21.02 22.31
C GLY A 60 -20.74 -20.69 20.83
N PRO A 61 -21.86 -20.56 20.11
CA PRO A 61 -21.83 -20.18 18.71
C PRO A 61 -21.19 -18.79 18.49
N LEU A 62 -20.49 -18.64 17.37
CA LEU A 62 -19.90 -17.38 16.92
C LEU A 62 -20.98 -16.40 16.49
N ARG A 63 -21.15 -15.31 17.26
CA ARG A 63 -22.26 -14.36 17.11
C ARG A 63 -21.84 -12.89 17.11
N ASP A 64 -20.66 -12.59 17.64
CA ASP A 64 -20.18 -11.25 17.95
C ASP A 64 -18.65 -11.22 18.02
N HIS A 65 -18.09 -10.04 18.31
CA HIS A 65 -16.65 -9.85 18.41
C HIS A 65 -16.01 -10.77 19.47
N VAL A 66 -16.58 -10.83 20.68
CA VAL A 66 -15.99 -11.58 21.80
C VAL A 66 -15.90 -13.06 21.45
N SER A 67 -17.00 -13.64 20.97
CA SER A 67 -17.01 -15.03 20.52
C SER A 67 -16.07 -15.26 19.33
N PHE A 68 -15.90 -14.33 18.39
CA PHE A 68 -14.91 -14.44 17.31
C PHE A 68 -13.48 -14.51 17.82
N VAL A 69 -13.09 -13.62 18.75
CA VAL A 69 -11.76 -13.62 19.36
C VAL A 69 -11.50 -14.92 20.13
N ASP A 70 -12.50 -15.43 20.85
CA ASP A 70 -12.39 -16.71 21.55
C ASP A 70 -12.18 -17.88 20.59
N HIS A 71 -12.87 -17.90 19.44
CA HIS A 71 -12.69 -18.96 18.44
C HIS A 71 -11.33 -18.93 17.77
N LEU A 72 -10.74 -17.73 17.58
CA LEU A 72 -9.38 -17.58 17.10
C LEU A 72 -8.37 -18.07 18.14
N ARG A 73 -8.50 -17.65 19.40
CA ARG A 73 -7.62 -18.06 20.50
C ARG A 73 -7.71 -19.55 20.81
N ALA A 74 -8.91 -20.14 20.75
CA ALA A 74 -9.11 -21.58 20.90
C ALA A 74 -8.43 -22.40 19.79
N ARG A 75 -8.16 -21.77 18.64
CA ARG A 75 -7.33 -22.32 17.56
C ARG A 75 -5.86 -21.91 17.67
N GLU A 76 -5.39 -21.51 18.86
CA GLU A 76 -4.00 -21.16 19.15
C GLU A 76 -3.44 -19.99 18.29
N TYR A 77 -4.31 -19.13 17.76
CA TYR A 77 -3.89 -17.85 17.21
C TYR A 77 -3.67 -16.85 18.33
N GLU A 78 -2.59 -16.08 18.23
CA GLU A 78 -2.40 -14.87 19.04
C GLU A 78 -3.26 -13.76 18.42
N VAL A 79 -4.05 -13.09 19.26
CA VAL A 79 -4.98 -12.04 18.82
C VAL A 79 -4.80 -10.81 19.70
N VAL A 80 -4.33 -9.74 19.08
CA VAL A 80 -4.03 -8.45 19.72
C VAL A 80 -4.91 -7.36 19.09
N PRO A 81 -5.80 -6.72 19.86
CA PRO A 81 -6.48 -5.49 19.41
C PRO A 81 -5.47 -4.37 19.20
N VAL A 82 -5.54 -3.68 18.07
CA VAL A 82 -4.57 -2.63 17.68
C VAL A 82 -5.17 -1.24 17.86
N THR A 83 -6.31 -0.98 17.21
CA THR A 83 -6.95 0.34 17.19
C THR A 83 -8.43 0.19 16.86
N ASP A 84 -9.23 1.19 17.21
CA ASP A 84 -10.58 1.35 16.69
C ASP A 84 -10.54 1.85 15.24
N VAL A 85 -11.53 1.49 14.45
CA VAL A 85 -11.66 1.86 13.03
C VAL A 85 -13.12 2.14 12.68
N ARG A 86 -13.35 3.13 11.83
CA ARG A 86 -14.69 3.45 11.30
C ARG A 86 -14.66 3.46 9.79
N GLN A 87 -15.68 2.86 9.18
CA GLN A 87 -15.89 2.89 7.74
C GLN A 87 -17.11 3.76 7.45
N PRO A 88 -17.03 4.72 6.50
CA PRO A 88 -18.11 5.67 6.26
C PRO A 88 -19.40 5.03 5.71
N PHE A 89 -19.34 3.75 5.34
CA PHE A 89 -20.45 2.98 4.77
C PHE A 89 -20.98 1.88 5.71
N LEU A 90 -20.44 1.76 6.93
CA LEU A 90 -20.91 0.83 7.96
C LEU A 90 -21.47 1.62 9.15
N ARG A 91 -22.54 1.12 9.77
CA ARG A 91 -23.13 1.72 10.97
C ARG A 91 -22.33 1.43 12.23
N ALA A 92 -21.77 0.22 12.33
CA ALA A 92 -21.02 -0.22 13.50
C ALA A 92 -19.60 0.38 13.53
N GLU A 93 -19.13 0.67 14.73
CA GLU A 93 -17.71 0.91 14.97
C GLU A 93 -16.96 -0.42 14.96
N GLY A 94 -15.73 -0.40 14.46
CA GLY A 94 -14.91 -1.59 14.33
C GLY A 94 -13.64 -1.50 15.16
N THR A 95 -12.97 -2.64 15.27
CA THR A 95 -11.64 -2.77 15.86
C THR A 95 -10.73 -3.49 14.88
N VAL A 96 -9.51 -3.02 14.72
CA VAL A 96 -8.45 -3.73 14.02
C VAL A 96 -7.86 -4.77 14.97
N LEU A 97 -7.97 -6.04 14.59
CA LEU A 97 -7.32 -7.16 15.27
C LEU A 97 -6.08 -7.59 14.49
N ARG A 98 -4.94 -7.68 15.16
CA ARG A 98 -3.75 -8.35 14.63
C ARG A 98 -3.76 -9.80 15.05
N VAL A 99 -3.67 -10.70 14.06
CA VAL A 99 -3.71 -12.15 14.24
C VAL A 99 -2.40 -12.77 13.78
N SER A 100 -1.75 -13.55 14.63
CA SER A 100 -0.48 -14.26 14.38
C SER A 100 -0.55 -15.72 14.84
N GLY A 101 0.37 -16.56 14.36
CA GLY A 101 0.49 -17.97 14.77
C GLY A 101 -0.05 -18.99 13.76
N ARG A 102 -0.07 -20.28 14.16
CA ARG A 102 -0.57 -21.45 13.41
C ARG A 102 -0.29 -21.48 11.90
N GLY A 103 0.92 -21.11 11.50
CA GLY A 103 1.36 -21.21 10.11
C GLY A 103 1.00 -20.02 9.22
N LEU A 104 0.45 -18.93 9.79
CA LEU A 104 0.44 -17.64 9.09
C LEU A 104 1.89 -17.20 8.87
N LYS A 105 2.24 -16.90 7.61
CA LYS A 105 3.60 -16.48 7.25
C LYS A 105 3.94 -15.10 7.82
N TYR A 106 2.92 -14.24 7.90
CA TYR A 106 2.97 -12.90 8.47
C TYR A 106 1.74 -12.71 9.37
N HIS A 107 1.77 -11.71 10.25
CA HIS A 107 0.56 -11.35 10.97
C HIS A 107 -0.48 -10.79 9.98
N ALA A 108 -1.75 -11.00 10.26
CA ALA A 108 -2.87 -10.48 9.49
C ALA A 108 -3.61 -9.41 10.30
N GLU A 109 -4.07 -8.35 9.63
CA GLU A 109 -4.93 -7.34 10.25
C GLU A 109 -6.36 -7.51 9.76
N LEU A 110 -7.29 -7.68 10.70
CA LEU A 110 -8.72 -7.87 10.45
C LEU A 110 -9.47 -6.67 11.00
N GLN A 111 -10.29 -6.02 10.19
CA GLN A 111 -11.23 -5.01 10.69
C GLN A 111 -12.53 -5.71 11.08
N VAL A 112 -12.87 -5.71 12.36
CA VAL A 112 -13.99 -6.46 12.93
C VAL A 112 -15.05 -5.48 13.44
N TYR A 113 -16.26 -5.57 12.88
CA TYR A 113 -17.38 -4.68 13.20
C TYR A 113 -18.46 -5.47 13.94
N ASN A 114 -18.74 -5.04 15.17
CA ASN A 114 -19.74 -5.67 16.03
C ASN A 114 -21.04 -4.86 16.00
N TYR A 115 -22.12 -5.44 15.50
CA TYR A 115 -23.43 -4.81 15.48
C TYR A 115 -24.17 -5.15 16.77
N ASP A 116 -23.74 -4.58 17.89
CA ASP A 116 -24.47 -4.76 19.15
C ASP A 116 -25.75 -3.93 19.15
N ASP A 117 -26.83 -4.52 19.66
CA ASP A 117 -28.15 -3.88 19.67
C ASP A 117 -28.16 -2.64 20.58
N THR A 118 -27.37 -2.66 21.65
CA THR A 118 -27.25 -1.57 22.63
C THR A 118 -26.48 -0.41 22.01
N ASP A 119 -25.35 -0.69 21.38
CA ASP A 119 -24.48 0.33 20.78
C ASP A 119 -25.16 1.01 19.58
N LEU A 120 -25.92 0.23 18.78
CA LEU A 120 -26.63 0.75 17.61
C LEU A 120 -28.01 1.34 17.92
N GLY A 121 -28.60 1.00 19.07
CA GLY A 121 -29.98 1.37 19.41
C GLY A 121 -31.03 0.76 18.46
N THR A 122 -30.70 -0.35 17.79
CA THR A 122 -31.58 -1.06 16.83
C THR A 122 -31.25 -2.55 16.80
N ASP A 123 -31.99 -3.33 16.02
CA ASP A 123 -31.68 -4.74 15.77
C ASP A 123 -30.36 -4.87 15.00
N GLY A 124 -29.30 -5.29 15.70
CA GLY A 124 -27.95 -5.40 15.16
C GLY A 124 -27.82 -6.48 14.09
N LEU A 125 -28.58 -7.57 14.19
CA LEU A 125 -28.56 -8.65 13.19
C LEU A 125 -29.10 -8.13 11.85
N ARG A 126 -30.25 -7.45 11.89
CA ARG A 126 -30.83 -6.82 10.71
C ARG A 126 -29.93 -5.72 10.14
N ALA A 127 -29.31 -4.93 11.01
CA ALA A 127 -28.38 -3.88 10.61
C ALA A 127 -27.13 -4.45 9.90
N ALA A 128 -26.54 -5.52 10.42
CA ALA A 128 -25.40 -6.19 9.78
C ALA A 128 -25.75 -6.74 8.38
N GLU A 129 -26.97 -7.28 8.20
CA GLU A 129 -27.44 -7.79 6.91
C GLU A 129 -27.67 -6.67 5.88
N GLU A 130 -28.30 -5.58 6.30
CA GLU A 130 -28.54 -4.41 5.46
C GLU A 130 -27.23 -3.74 5.02
N ASP A 131 -26.24 -3.61 5.91
CA ASP A 131 -24.93 -3.06 5.55
C ASP A 131 -24.16 -3.99 4.61
N ALA A 132 -24.24 -5.31 4.81
CA ALA A 132 -23.66 -6.28 3.89
C ALA A 132 -24.29 -6.22 2.49
N LYS A 133 -25.61 -6.01 2.38
CA LYS A 133 -26.32 -5.83 1.10
C LYS A 133 -25.89 -4.56 0.34
N ASN A 134 -25.35 -3.59 1.05
CA ASN A 134 -24.84 -2.35 0.46
C ASN A 134 -23.41 -2.47 -0.08
N ILE A 135 -22.79 -3.65 0.02
CA ILE A 135 -21.44 -3.90 -0.51
C ILE A 135 -21.58 -4.81 -1.73
N GLY A 136 -21.09 -4.33 -2.88
CA GLY A 136 -21.08 -5.07 -4.13
C GLY A 136 -20.15 -6.29 -4.09
N PRO A 137 -20.29 -7.25 -5.04
CA PRO A 137 -19.47 -8.45 -5.09
C PRO A 137 -17.95 -8.18 -5.19
N ASP A 138 -17.56 -7.03 -5.72
CA ASP A 138 -16.18 -6.55 -5.82
C ASP A 138 -15.64 -5.91 -4.52
N GLY A 139 -16.47 -5.87 -3.46
CA GLY A 139 -16.14 -5.23 -2.20
C GLY A 139 -16.29 -3.71 -2.22
N GLN A 140 -16.89 -3.12 -3.26
CA GLN A 140 -17.19 -1.69 -3.30
C GLN A 140 -18.55 -1.40 -2.66
N PRO A 141 -18.65 -0.46 -1.71
CA PRO A 141 -19.95 0.01 -1.23
C PRO A 141 -20.75 0.71 -2.33
N ASN A 142 -22.06 0.52 -2.36
CA ASN A 142 -22.96 1.14 -3.35
C ASN A 142 -23.02 2.68 -3.23
N THR A 143 -22.67 3.21 -2.06
CA THR A 143 -22.79 4.65 -1.73
C THR A 143 -21.48 5.42 -1.90
N THR A 144 -20.33 4.73 -1.96
CA THR A 144 -19.03 5.38 -2.02
C THR A 144 -18.00 4.46 -2.67
N SER A 145 -17.10 5.05 -3.46
CA SER A 145 -15.98 4.32 -4.07
C SER A 145 -14.76 4.39 -3.16
N ILE A 146 -14.18 3.24 -2.85
CA ILE A 146 -13.01 3.12 -1.99
C ILE A 146 -11.85 2.57 -2.80
N LEU A 147 -10.73 3.31 -2.75
CA LEU A 147 -9.47 2.82 -3.25
C LEU A 147 -8.83 1.95 -2.16
N TRP A 148 -8.98 0.64 -2.27
CA TRP A 148 -8.38 -0.31 -1.35
C TRP A 148 -6.87 -0.44 -1.58
N THR A 149 -6.09 -0.58 -0.51
CA THR A 149 -4.65 -0.85 -0.56
C THR A 149 -4.33 -2.31 -0.92
N GLY A 150 -5.35 -3.18 -0.96
CA GLY A 150 -5.29 -4.58 -1.36
C GLY A 150 -6.67 -5.10 -1.77
N GLU A 151 -6.81 -6.40 -2.04
CA GLU A 151 -8.13 -6.99 -2.34
C GLU A 151 -8.96 -7.06 -1.05
N PRO A 152 -10.15 -6.42 -1.01
CA PRO A 152 -11.02 -6.49 0.16
C PRO A 152 -11.76 -7.83 0.16
N HIS A 153 -11.88 -8.44 1.33
CA HIS A 153 -12.64 -9.67 1.55
C HIS A 153 -13.57 -9.48 2.73
N PHE A 154 -14.87 -9.61 2.47
CA PHE A 154 -15.92 -9.37 3.45
C PHE A 154 -16.60 -10.66 3.87
N PHE A 155 -16.60 -10.91 5.18
CA PHE A 155 -17.26 -12.05 5.80
C PHE A 155 -18.33 -11.55 6.75
N ARG A 156 -19.42 -12.31 6.89
CA ARG A 156 -20.48 -12.01 7.85
C ARG A 156 -20.92 -13.28 8.56
N LYS A 157 -21.06 -13.18 9.89
CA LYS A 157 -21.69 -14.20 10.72
C LYS A 157 -22.55 -13.52 11.76
N GLU A 158 -23.87 -13.73 11.69
CA GLU A 158 -24.83 -13.08 12.60
C GLU A 158 -24.65 -11.55 12.63
N ARG A 159 -24.32 -10.98 13.79
CA ARG A 159 -24.10 -9.55 14.05
C ARG A 159 -22.65 -9.10 13.82
N LEU A 160 -21.80 -9.98 13.28
CA LEU A 160 -20.40 -9.71 13.02
C LEU A 160 -20.15 -9.52 11.54
N LEU A 161 -19.43 -8.47 11.18
CA LEU A 161 -18.87 -8.27 9.85
C LEU A 161 -17.34 -8.14 9.98
N VAL A 162 -16.60 -8.89 9.17
CA VAL A 162 -15.14 -8.87 9.15
C VAL A 162 -14.65 -8.49 7.77
N LEU A 163 -13.77 -7.48 7.70
CA LEU A 163 -13.06 -7.05 6.51
C LEU A 163 -11.58 -7.42 6.64
N TYR A 164 -11.08 -8.20 5.70
CA TYR A 164 -9.67 -8.48 5.51
C TYR A 164 -9.19 -7.86 4.19
N ILE A 165 -8.09 -7.12 4.20
CA ILE A 165 -7.51 -6.50 3.00
C ILE A 165 -6.16 -7.17 2.75
N GLY A 166 -6.13 -8.21 1.91
CA GLY A 166 -4.89 -8.94 1.66
C GLY A 166 -5.07 -10.27 0.92
N PRO A 167 -3.99 -10.83 0.34
CA PRO A 167 -4.08 -12.03 -0.50
C PRO A 167 -3.70 -13.32 0.25
N ASP A 168 -3.49 -13.30 1.56
CA ASP A 168 -2.98 -14.48 2.28
C ASP A 168 -4.05 -15.57 2.33
N LYS A 169 -3.84 -16.63 1.55
CA LYS A 169 -4.76 -17.76 1.46
C LYS A 169 -5.02 -18.41 2.83
N ALA A 170 -4.03 -18.48 3.71
CA ALA A 170 -4.21 -19.10 5.03
C ALA A 170 -5.18 -18.27 5.91
N VAL A 171 -5.15 -16.94 5.76
CA VAL A 171 -6.12 -16.05 6.42
C VAL A 171 -7.51 -16.23 5.81
N LEU A 172 -7.62 -16.31 4.49
CA LEU A 172 -8.89 -16.51 3.81
C LEU A 172 -9.53 -17.86 4.15
N ASP A 173 -8.74 -18.93 4.20
CA ASP A 173 -9.20 -20.27 4.60
C ASP A 173 -9.69 -20.26 6.06
N LEU A 174 -8.93 -19.63 6.97
CA LEU A 174 -9.30 -19.46 8.38
C LEU A 174 -10.63 -18.72 8.55
N LEU A 175 -10.79 -17.57 7.88
CA LEU A 175 -12.01 -16.78 7.97
C LEU A 175 -13.20 -17.52 7.34
N THR A 176 -12.97 -18.25 6.24
CA THR A 176 -14.00 -19.07 5.60
C THR A 176 -14.47 -20.21 6.52
N GLU A 177 -13.54 -20.87 7.22
CA GLU A 177 -13.86 -21.92 8.19
C GLU A 177 -14.70 -21.37 9.37
N LEU A 178 -14.33 -20.19 9.89
CA LEU A 178 -14.97 -19.60 11.07
C LEU A 178 -16.32 -18.95 10.77
N LEU A 179 -16.38 -18.15 9.71
CA LEU A 179 -17.49 -17.25 9.43
C LEU A 179 -18.38 -17.76 8.30
N GLY A 180 -17.92 -18.76 7.55
CA GLY A 180 -18.54 -19.22 6.31
C GLY A 180 -17.99 -18.49 5.08
N PRO A 181 -18.56 -18.73 3.89
CA PRO A 181 -18.13 -18.08 2.67
C PRO A 181 -18.19 -16.55 2.81
N ARG A 182 -17.17 -15.87 2.29
CA ARG A 182 -17.24 -14.42 2.08
C ARG A 182 -18.42 -14.06 1.18
N PHE A 183 -19.03 -12.92 1.44
CA PHE A 183 -20.17 -12.43 0.66
C PHE A 183 -19.77 -11.35 -0.37
N ALA A 184 -18.58 -10.75 -0.20
CA ALA A 184 -18.01 -9.78 -1.14
C ALA A 184 -16.48 -9.84 -1.13
N GLY A 185 -15.86 -9.34 -2.21
CA GLY A 185 -14.44 -9.53 -2.51
C GLY A 185 -14.28 -10.64 -3.53
N THR A 186 -13.64 -10.36 -4.65
CA THR A 186 -13.55 -11.30 -5.77
C THR A 186 -12.59 -12.46 -5.49
N ASP A 187 -12.80 -13.61 -6.13
CA ASP A 187 -11.77 -14.64 -6.31
C ASP A 187 -11.05 -14.30 -7.61
N THR A 188 -10.47 -13.10 -7.71
CA THR A 188 -9.72 -12.77 -8.93
C THR A 188 -8.49 -13.66 -9.09
N GLY A 189 -8.16 -14.50 -8.10
CA GLY A 189 -7.09 -15.48 -8.17
C GLY A 189 -7.29 -16.65 -9.15
N GLU A 190 -8.51 -17.04 -9.55
CA GLU A 190 -8.68 -18.30 -10.33
C GLU A 190 -9.65 -18.31 -11.53
N THR A 191 -10.58 -17.36 -11.70
CA THR A 191 -11.65 -17.53 -12.72
C THR A 191 -11.43 -16.83 -14.07
N GLY A 192 -10.32 -16.14 -14.31
CA GLY A 192 -10.09 -15.45 -15.60
C GLY A 192 -9.77 -16.37 -16.79
N CYS A 193 -9.44 -17.64 -16.56
CA CYS A 193 -8.95 -18.56 -17.59
C CYS A 193 -9.78 -19.82 -17.80
N ALA A 194 -10.88 -19.96 -17.06
CA ALA A 194 -11.83 -21.04 -17.23
C ALA A 194 -13.21 -20.46 -17.64
N ALA A 195 -13.46 -20.50 -18.95
CA ALA A 195 -14.75 -20.45 -19.64
C ALA A 195 -15.58 -19.14 -19.63
N GLY A 196 -15.63 -18.51 -20.81
CA GLY A 196 -16.78 -17.72 -21.30
C GLY A 196 -16.58 -16.19 -21.32
N PRO A 197 -16.95 -15.49 -22.42
CA PRO A 197 -16.88 -14.03 -22.46
C PRO A 197 -17.94 -13.40 -21.55
N PRO A 198 -17.59 -12.40 -20.71
CA PRO A 198 -18.59 -11.60 -20.02
C PRO A 198 -19.34 -10.68 -21.00
N GLU A 199 -20.62 -10.50 -20.72
CA GLU A 199 -21.55 -9.57 -21.38
C GLU A 199 -21.13 -8.11 -21.12
N PRO A 200 -21.14 -7.20 -22.12
CA PRO A 200 -20.64 -5.85 -21.91
C PRO A 200 -21.63 -5.00 -21.11
N ALA A 201 -21.21 -4.54 -19.93
CA ALA A 201 -21.88 -3.50 -19.18
C ALA A 201 -21.43 -2.11 -19.66
N ASP A 202 -22.41 -1.20 -19.80
CA ASP A 202 -22.22 0.22 -20.14
C ASP A 202 -21.18 0.89 -19.22
N GLN A 203 -20.10 1.39 -19.82
CA GLN A 203 -19.11 2.24 -19.14
C GLN A 203 -19.13 3.66 -19.72
N PRO A 204 -18.97 4.70 -18.88
CA PRO A 204 -18.94 6.08 -19.34
C PRO A 204 -17.70 6.37 -20.21
N SER A 205 -17.89 7.27 -21.16
CA SER A 205 -16.93 7.73 -22.15
C SER A 205 -15.66 8.32 -21.53
N LEU A 206 -14.50 7.77 -21.92
CA LEU A 206 -13.19 8.24 -21.48
C LEU A 206 -12.74 9.43 -22.34
N ILE A 207 -12.29 10.49 -21.65
CA ILE A 207 -11.57 11.61 -22.26
C ILE A 207 -10.26 11.07 -22.86
N ALA A 208 -9.91 11.56 -24.06
CA ALA A 208 -8.77 11.13 -24.87
C ALA A 208 -7.51 10.78 -24.06
N SER A 209 -7.24 9.48 -23.90
CA SER A 209 -5.98 9.00 -23.31
C SER A 209 -4.82 9.37 -24.22
N PRO A 210 -3.74 9.98 -23.70
CA PRO A 210 -2.48 10.10 -24.41
C PRO A 210 -2.02 8.72 -24.87
N ILE A 211 -1.74 8.58 -26.17
CA ILE A 211 -1.16 7.38 -26.77
C ILE A 211 0.15 7.08 -26.04
N ALA A 212 0.33 5.83 -25.62
CA ALA A 212 1.61 5.32 -25.15
C ALA A 212 2.61 5.32 -26.32
N GLN A 213 3.28 6.45 -26.56
CA GLN A 213 4.42 6.46 -27.46
C GLN A 213 5.60 5.81 -26.72
N TRP A 214 6.21 4.81 -27.34
CA TRP A 214 7.46 4.23 -26.87
C TRP A 214 8.54 5.31 -26.94
N GLU A 215 8.74 6.03 -25.85
CA GLU A 215 9.70 7.13 -25.82
C GLU A 215 11.14 6.60 -25.86
N PHE A 216 11.35 5.31 -25.60
CA PHE A 216 12.68 4.74 -25.43
C PHE A 216 12.80 3.26 -25.82
N TRP A 217 13.94 2.91 -26.43
CA TRP A 217 14.33 1.53 -26.74
C TRP A 217 15.60 1.19 -25.95
N PRO A 218 15.51 0.47 -24.82
CA PRO A 218 16.69 0.11 -24.04
C PRO A 218 17.60 -0.81 -24.85
N ALA A 219 18.88 -0.41 -24.96
CA ALA A 219 19.91 -1.14 -25.66
C ALA A 219 20.45 -2.32 -24.83
N THR A 220 20.16 -2.36 -23.51
CA THR A 220 20.56 -3.43 -22.59
C THR A 220 19.48 -3.74 -21.54
N LEU A 221 19.56 -4.91 -20.90
CA LEU A 221 18.70 -5.27 -19.77
C LEU A 221 18.87 -4.30 -18.58
N ALA A 222 20.12 -3.91 -18.28
CA ALA A 222 20.42 -2.96 -17.22
C ALA A 222 19.75 -1.60 -17.45
N GLU A 223 19.69 -1.15 -18.71
CA GLU A 223 19.02 0.10 -19.08
C GLU A 223 17.49 -0.02 -19.01
N ALA A 224 16.93 -1.18 -19.36
CA ALA A 224 15.50 -1.45 -19.17
C ALA A 224 15.14 -1.45 -17.67
N GLU A 225 15.99 -2.06 -16.84
CA GLU A 225 15.87 -2.11 -15.39
C GLU A 225 15.96 -0.72 -14.75
N GLU A 226 16.96 0.07 -15.13
CA GLU A 226 17.16 1.44 -14.63
C GLU A 226 15.91 2.32 -14.84
N ARG A 227 15.26 2.14 -16.00
CA ARG A 227 14.07 2.92 -16.37
C ARG A 227 12.79 2.38 -15.73
N ALA A 228 12.62 1.06 -15.67
CA ALA A 228 11.46 0.43 -15.08
C ALA A 228 11.28 0.81 -13.61
N THR A 229 10.08 1.19 -13.18
CA THR A 229 9.77 1.29 -11.73
C THR A 229 9.40 -0.06 -11.14
N ALA A 230 8.99 -0.99 -11.99
CA ALA A 230 8.76 -2.36 -11.59
C ALA A 230 9.04 -3.33 -12.73
N VAL A 231 9.49 -4.53 -12.37
CA VAL A 231 9.54 -5.70 -13.24
C VAL A 231 8.54 -6.70 -12.68
N VAL A 232 7.59 -7.08 -13.51
CA VAL A 232 6.39 -7.80 -13.07
C VAL A 232 6.16 -9.01 -13.96
N LEU A 233 5.82 -10.13 -13.35
CA LEU A 233 5.17 -11.23 -14.02
C LEU A 233 3.67 -10.96 -13.98
N VAL A 234 3.06 -10.81 -15.13
CA VAL A 234 1.62 -10.56 -15.27
C VAL A 234 0.96 -11.69 -16.04
N ARG A 235 -0.34 -11.87 -15.82
CA ARG A 235 -1.23 -12.69 -16.64
C ARG A 235 -2.20 -11.79 -17.37
N VAL A 236 -2.41 -12.05 -18.65
CA VAL A 236 -3.45 -11.36 -19.42
C VAL A 236 -4.82 -11.89 -19.01
N THR A 237 -5.64 -11.07 -18.38
CA THR A 237 -6.99 -11.46 -17.95
C THR A 237 -8.08 -10.99 -18.91
N GLY A 238 -7.80 -10.02 -19.77
CA GLY A 238 -8.74 -9.56 -20.80
C GLY A 238 -8.04 -8.88 -21.98
N VAL A 239 -8.56 -9.12 -23.19
CA VAL A 239 -8.15 -8.45 -24.42
C VAL A 239 -9.41 -8.00 -25.15
N GLU A 240 -9.75 -6.74 -25.04
CA GLU A 240 -10.96 -6.16 -25.60
C GLU A 240 -10.62 -5.23 -26.76
N ARG A 241 -11.52 -5.11 -27.75
CA ARG A 241 -11.42 -4.01 -28.72
C ARG A 241 -11.77 -2.72 -27.98
N ALA A 242 -10.95 -1.69 -28.12
CA ALA A 242 -11.29 -0.40 -27.54
C ALA A 242 -12.59 0.12 -28.21
N PRO A 243 -13.44 0.86 -27.47
CA PRO A 243 -14.68 1.37 -28.00
C PRO A 243 -14.44 2.30 -29.22
N GLU A 244 -15.35 2.24 -30.20
CA GLU A 244 -15.22 2.92 -31.51
C GLU A 244 -15.16 4.45 -31.43
N ASP A 245 -15.52 5.04 -30.29
CA ASP A 245 -15.52 6.49 -30.04
C ASP A 245 -14.13 7.06 -29.73
N ALA A 246 -13.12 6.20 -29.55
CA ALA A 246 -11.71 6.59 -29.49
C ALA A 246 -11.20 7.02 -30.88
N ARG A 247 -11.66 8.20 -31.34
CA ARG A 247 -11.27 8.95 -32.55
C ARG A 247 -10.50 8.14 -33.60
N GLN A 248 -11.23 7.62 -34.59
CA GLN A 248 -10.82 7.36 -35.98
C GLN A 248 -9.30 7.24 -36.22
N THR A 249 -8.66 6.30 -35.54
CA THR A 249 -7.43 5.73 -36.07
C THR A 249 -7.90 4.54 -36.88
N SER A 250 -7.50 4.47 -38.14
CA SER A 250 -7.84 3.40 -39.09
C SER A 250 -7.41 2.00 -38.63
N PHE A 251 -6.78 1.92 -37.45
CA PHE A 251 -6.21 0.73 -36.85
C PHE A 251 -6.90 0.49 -35.50
N GLY A 252 -7.64 -0.62 -35.38
CA GLY A 252 -8.39 -0.93 -34.16
C GLY A 252 -7.49 -0.99 -32.93
N SER A 253 -7.73 -0.12 -31.95
CA SER A 253 -7.09 -0.17 -30.63
C SER A 253 -7.61 -1.35 -29.81
N ARG A 254 -6.78 -1.87 -28.91
CA ARG A 254 -7.15 -2.92 -27.96
C ARG A 254 -6.86 -2.47 -26.53
N ARG A 255 -7.76 -2.80 -25.62
CA ARG A 255 -7.56 -2.67 -24.18
C ARG A 255 -7.07 -4.02 -23.66
N VAL A 256 -5.94 -4.03 -22.96
CA VAL A 256 -5.38 -5.24 -22.35
C VAL A 256 -5.41 -5.08 -20.84
N THR A 257 -6.12 -5.99 -20.19
CA THR A 257 -6.20 -6.05 -18.73
C THR A 257 -5.20 -7.10 -18.24
N LEU A 258 -4.34 -6.70 -17.32
CA LEU A 258 -3.28 -7.53 -16.77
C LEU A 258 -3.44 -7.66 -15.25
N GLN A 259 -3.32 -8.88 -14.75
CA GLN A 259 -3.20 -9.18 -13.34
C GLN A 259 -1.73 -9.44 -12.99
N VAL A 260 -1.21 -8.78 -11.95
CA VAL A 260 0.14 -9.09 -11.46
C VAL A 260 0.13 -10.45 -10.77
N VAL A 261 0.78 -11.43 -11.38
CA VAL A 261 0.97 -12.78 -10.83
C VAL A 261 2.09 -12.77 -9.80
N ARG A 262 3.21 -12.10 -10.13
CA ARG A 262 4.38 -11.99 -9.25
C ARG A 262 5.11 -10.69 -9.49
N LEU A 263 5.59 -10.10 -8.41
CA LEU A 263 6.50 -8.98 -8.44
C LEU A 263 7.95 -9.48 -8.48
N LEU A 264 8.68 -9.18 -9.56
CA LEU A 264 10.09 -9.57 -9.71
C LEU A 264 11.03 -8.47 -9.17
N GLN A 265 10.67 -7.20 -9.38
CA GLN A 265 11.41 -6.04 -8.86
C GLN A 265 10.53 -4.80 -8.80
N GLY A 266 10.86 -3.86 -7.91
CA GLY A 266 10.08 -2.65 -7.70
C GLY A 266 8.75 -2.98 -7.03
N VAL A 267 7.73 -2.15 -7.22
CA VAL A 267 6.37 -2.46 -6.77
C VAL A 267 5.37 -1.78 -7.74
N PRO A 268 4.60 -2.52 -8.56
CA PRO A 268 3.50 -1.98 -9.34
C PRO A 268 2.22 -1.93 -8.49
N ASP A 269 1.17 -1.33 -9.03
CA ASP A 269 -0.20 -1.64 -8.62
C ASP A 269 -0.55 -3.09 -9.01
N ARG A 270 -1.42 -3.76 -8.24
CA ARG A 270 -1.81 -5.16 -8.49
C ARG A 270 -2.51 -5.39 -9.83
N ASN A 271 -3.16 -4.35 -10.35
CA ASN A 271 -3.81 -4.34 -11.64
C ASN A 271 -3.12 -3.31 -12.51
N ILE A 272 -2.54 -3.77 -13.61
CA ILE A 272 -1.89 -2.91 -14.58
C ILE A 272 -2.83 -2.75 -15.76
N ARG A 273 -3.23 -1.51 -16.03
CA ARG A 273 -3.95 -1.17 -17.27
C ARG A 273 -2.94 -0.68 -18.29
N LEU A 274 -2.89 -1.37 -19.43
CA LEU A 274 -2.17 -0.91 -20.61
C LEU A 274 -3.17 -0.37 -21.62
N PHE A 275 -3.01 0.89 -22.01
CA PHE A 275 -3.76 1.49 -23.11
C PHE A 275 -2.91 1.44 -24.37
N TRP A 276 -3.48 0.85 -25.42
CA TRP A 276 -2.84 0.77 -26.72
C TRP A 276 -3.60 1.60 -27.74
N GLY A 277 -3.04 2.75 -28.10
CA GLY A 277 -3.55 3.63 -29.16
C GLY A 277 -2.55 3.70 -30.31
N TRP A 278 -3.04 3.70 -31.55
CA TRP A 278 -2.23 3.74 -32.75
C TRP A 278 -2.23 5.14 -33.38
N THR A 279 -1.14 5.53 -34.03
CA THR A 279 -1.21 6.53 -35.12
C THR A 279 -0.67 5.92 -36.40
N GLU A 280 -1.19 6.40 -37.53
CA GLU A 280 -0.75 6.02 -38.88
C GLU A 280 0.76 6.29 -39.00
N GLY A 281 1.57 5.23 -38.99
CA GLY A 281 3.04 5.28 -38.97
C GLY A 281 3.73 4.51 -37.83
N GLN A 282 2.99 4.10 -36.79
CA GLN A 282 3.51 3.26 -35.69
C GLN A 282 3.13 1.77 -35.84
N TYR A 283 2.78 1.36 -37.07
CA TYR A 283 2.56 -0.04 -37.41
C TYR A 283 3.90 -0.76 -37.46
N ASP A 284 4.45 -1.06 -36.29
CA ASP A 284 5.51 -2.05 -36.21
C ASP A 284 4.81 -3.41 -36.28
N GLU A 285 5.03 -4.15 -37.39
CA GLU A 285 4.57 -5.54 -37.58
C GLU A 285 5.08 -6.49 -36.47
N ASN A 286 5.89 -5.95 -35.56
CA ASN A 286 6.71 -6.60 -34.57
C ASN A 286 6.13 -6.51 -33.15
N ASP A 287 4.92 -5.94 -32.98
CA ASP A 287 4.21 -5.96 -31.70
C ASP A 287 3.28 -7.19 -31.60
N PRO A 288 3.68 -8.27 -30.91
CA PRO A 288 2.92 -9.50 -30.87
C PRO A 288 1.61 -9.35 -30.05
N PRO A 289 0.52 -9.98 -30.49
CA PRO A 289 -0.76 -9.84 -29.82
C PRO A 289 -0.72 -10.46 -28.42
N TYR A 290 -1.11 -9.69 -27.40
CA TYR A 290 -1.45 -10.26 -26.09
C TYR A 290 -2.55 -11.30 -26.27
N ARG A 291 -2.33 -12.47 -25.67
CA ARG A 291 -3.32 -13.54 -25.62
C ARG A 291 -3.82 -13.68 -24.21
N GLN A 292 -5.14 -13.75 -24.08
CA GLN A 292 -5.77 -14.04 -22.80
C GLN A 292 -5.17 -15.32 -22.21
N CYS A 293 -4.90 -15.28 -20.91
CA CYS A 293 -4.31 -16.36 -20.11
C CYS A 293 -2.85 -16.69 -20.35
N GLU A 294 -2.13 -15.90 -21.15
CA GLU A 294 -0.68 -16.02 -21.22
C GLU A 294 -0.02 -15.14 -20.16
N ASP A 295 1.12 -15.63 -19.65
CA ASP A 295 1.97 -14.93 -18.71
C ASP A 295 3.08 -14.18 -19.43
N TYR A 296 3.33 -12.94 -18.99
CA TYR A 296 4.34 -12.07 -19.55
C TYR A 296 5.20 -11.47 -18.45
N VAL A 297 6.51 -11.39 -18.68
CA VAL A 297 7.37 -10.48 -17.91
C VAL A 297 7.34 -9.11 -18.56
N LEU A 298 6.96 -8.09 -17.79
CA LEU A 298 6.92 -6.70 -18.22
C LEU A 298 7.84 -5.83 -17.37
N PHE A 299 8.60 -4.98 -18.05
CA PHE A 299 9.27 -3.83 -17.47
C PHE A 299 8.30 -2.66 -17.58
N VAL A 300 7.83 -2.13 -16.45
CA VAL A 300 6.79 -1.10 -16.44
C VAL A 300 7.24 0.16 -15.72
N GLN A 301 6.76 1.30 -16.21
CA GLN A 301 6.90 2.60 -15.58
C GLN A 301 5.50 3.24 -15.43
N PRO A 302 5.18 3.93 -14.32
CA PRO A 302 3.88 4.52 -14.12
C PRO A 302 3.77 5.74 -15.03
N LYS A 303 2.60 5.95 -15.59
CA LYS A 303 2.32 7.16 -16.33
C LYS A 303 2.18 8.32 -15.34
N LEU A 304 2.99 9.38 -15.50
CA LEU A 304 3.12 10.45 -14.48
C LEU A 304 1.81 11.20 -14.19
N ASP A 305 0.86 11.19 -15.12
CA ASP A 305 -0.43 11.89 -15.05
C ASP A 305 -1.64 10.97 -14.80
N GLU A 306 -1.46 9.65 -14.74
CA GLU A 306 -2.57 8.69 -14.72
C GLU A 306 -2.30 7.54 -13.73
N THR A 307 -2.98 7.58 -12.58
CA THR A 307 -2.84 6.56 -11.53
C THR A 307 -3.36 5.21 -12.00
N GLY A 308 -2.58 4.14 -11.81
CA GLY A 308 -2.95 2.77 -12.24
C GLY A 308 -2.66 2.45 -13.71
N THR A 309 -2.17 3.42 -14.49
CA THR A 309 -1.79 3.24 -15.90
C THR A 309 -0.27 3.16 -16.01
N TYR A 310 0.21 2.17 -16.75
CA TYR A 310 1.64 1.93 -16.91
C TYR A 310 2.03 1.92 -18.38
N LEU A 311 3.26 2.32 -18.64
CA LEU A 311 3.93 2.17 -19.92
C LEU A 311 4.86 0.97 -19.81
N VAL A 312 4.80 0.08 -20.79
CA VAL A 312 5.85 -0.93 -20.94
C VAL A 312 7.10 -0.18 -21.44
N VAL A 313 8.26 -0.48 -20.87
CA VAL A 313 9.50 0.25 -21.13
C VAL A 313 10.08 -0.09 -22.52
N SER A 314 9.68 -1.22 -23.12
CA SER A 314 10.11 -1.63 -24.47
C SER A 314 9.17 -2.65 -25.13
N PRO A 315 8.95 -2.60 -26.46
CA PRO A 315 8.27 -3.68 -27.19
C PRO A 315 9.02 -5.02 -27.10
N LEU A 316 10.35 -4.98 -26.95
CA LEU A 316 11.23 -6.15 -26.76
C LEU A 316 11.39 -6.53 -25.28
N GLY A 317 10.90 -5.71 -24.35
CA GLY A 317 10.84 -5.98 -22.91
C GLY A 317 9.74 -6.95 -22.52
N ARG A 318 9.25 -7.75 -23.47
CA ARG A 318 8.17 -8.70 -23.31
C ARG A 318 8.71 -10.10 -23.55
N TYR A 319 8.63 -10.91 -22.52
CA TYR A 319 8.93 -12.34 -22.61
C TYR A 319 7.67 -13.10 -22.25
N GLY A 320 7.19 -13.91 -23.20
CA GLY A 320 6.20 -14.92 -22.89
C GLY A 320 6.83 -15.92 -21.95
N VAL A 321 6.08 -16.39 -20.96
CA VAL A 321 6.54 -17.43 -20.05
C VAL A 321 5.87 -18.73 -20.44
N ASP A 322 6.67 -19.73 -20.83
CA ASP A 322 6.19 -21.10 -21.04
C ASP A 322 7.03 -22.06 -20.21
N GLU A 323 6.36 -22.86 -19.38
CA GLU A 323 7.00 -23.76 -18.40
C GLU A 323 8.06 -23.07 -17.53
N GLY A 324 7.82 -21.80 -17.16
CA GLY A 324 8.74 -20.99 -16.37
C GLY A 324 9.99 -20.50 -17.12
N LYS A 325 10.08 -20.71 -18.43
CA LYS A 325 11.15 -20.23 -19.30
C LYS A 325 10.71 -19.01 -20.10
N LEU A 326 11.61 -18.05 -20.22
CA LEU A 326 11.41 -16.83 -21.00
C LEU A 326 11.55 -17.16 -22.49
N ARG A 327 10.52 -16.77 -23.26
CA ARG A 327 10.51 -16.82 -24.72
C ARG A 327 10.33 -15.40 -25.27
N PRO A 328 11.21 -14.97 -26.20
CA PRO A 328 11.00 -13.69 -26.87
C PRO A 328 9.69 -13.78 -27.67
N VAL A 329 8.84 -12.76 -27.53
CA VAL A 329 7.53 -12.73 -28.22
C VAL A 329 7.65 -12.20 -29.66
N VAL A 330 8.80 -11.59 -30.00
CA VAL A 330 9.10 -10.98 -31.31
C VAL A 330 9.80 -11.99 -32.24
N LYS A 331 9.51 -11.92 -33.56
CA LYS A 331 10.05 -12.86 -34.56
C LYS A 331 11.52 -12.55 -34.89
N GLU A 332 12.23 -13.58 -35.34
CA GLU A 332 13.69 -13.59 -35.54
C GLU A 332 14.20 -12.66 -36.66
N SER A 333 13.31 -12.11 -37.49
CA SER A 333 13.60 -11.15 -38.56
C SER A 333 13.87 -9.73 -38.05
N ASP A 334 13.49 -9.43 -36.82
CA ASP A 334 13.51 -8.08 -36.30
C ASP A 334 14.87 -7.81 -35.65
N VAL A 335 15.32 -6.56 -35.62
CA VAL A 335 16.63 -6.20 -35.03
C VAL A 335 16.57 -6.44 -33.52
N VAL A 336 16.78 -7.68 -33.10
CA VAL A 336 16.74 -8.12 -31.70
C VAL A 336 18.05 -7.64 -31.02
N PRO A 337 17.97 -6.73 -30.03
CA PRO A 337 19.12 -6.31 -29.24
C PRO A 337 19.86 -7.51 -28.65
N SER A 338 21.17 -7.42 -28.53
CA SER A 338 22.03 -8.52 -28.06
C SER A 338 21.59 -9.08 -26.71
N TRP A 339 21.13 -8.23 -25.78
CA TRP A 339 20.65 -8.65 -24.46
C TRP A 339 19.38 -9.50 -24.51
N VAL A 340 18.51 -9.32 -25.51
CA VAL A 340 17.31 -10.14 -25.68
C VAL A 340 17.68 -11.57 -26.07
N ARG A 341 18.77 -11.74 -26.83
CA ARG A 341 19.32 -13.07 -27.14
C ARG A 341 19.90 -13.75 -25.91
N GLU A 342 20.41 -12.97 -24.95
CA GLU A 342 20.97 -13.48 -23.69
C GLU A 342 19.90 -14.07 -22.76
N LEU A 343 18.70 -13.49 -22.76
CA LEU A 343 17.56 -13.98 -21.96
C LEU A 343 16.85 -15.19 -22.60
N ARG A 344 17.12 -15.50 -23.86
CA ARG A 344 16.49 -16.63 -24.57
C ARG A 344 16.79 -17.96 -23.85
N GLY A 345 15.73 -18.68 -23.47
CA GLY A 345 15.85 -19.98 -22.81
C GLY A 345 16.25 -19.92 -21.34
N LYS A 346 16.37 -18.72 -20.76
CA LYS A 346 16.55 -18.52 -19.31
C LYS A 346 15.22 -18.72 -18.59
N SER A 347 15.27 -19.08 -17.31
CA SER A 347 14.09 -19.18 -16.46
C SER A 347 13.74 -17.83 -15.83
N VAL A 348 12.50 -17.69 -15.34
CA VAL A 348 12.12 -16.54 -14.51
C VAL A 348 13.05 -16.41 -13.29
N GLY A 349 13.45 -17.53 -12.68
CA GLY A 349 14.42 -17.52 -11.55
C GLY A 349 15.82 -17.03 -11.92
N TYR A 350 16.25 -17.17 -13.18
CA TYR A 350 17.49 -16.54 -13.65
C TYR A 350 17.37 -15.01 -13.62
N LEU A 351 16.23 -14.46 -14.07
CA LEU A 351 15.98 -13.03 -14.02
C LEU A 351 15.98 -12.54 -12.56
N GLU A 352 15.29 -13.24 -11.66
CA GLU A 352 15.29 -12.94 -10.21
C GLU A 352 16.72 -12.88 -9.66
N THR A 353 17.58 -13.85 -10.02
CA THR A 353 18.98 -13.88 -9.58
C THR A 353 19.80 -12.72 -10.13
N GLN A 354 19.60 -12.34 -11.40
CA GLN A 354 20.30 -11.21 -12.00
C GLN A 354 19.88 -9.89 -11.34
N LEU A 355 18.58 -9.69 -11.13
CA LEU A 355 18.04 -8.49 -10.47
C LEU A 355 18.52 -8.38 -9.01
N ALA A 356 18.64 -9.50 -8.30
CA ALA A 356 19.21 -9.54 -6.95
C ALA A 356 20.69 -9.17 -6.95
N LYS A 357 21.48 -9.69 -7.90
CA LYS A 357 22.91 -9.41 -7.99
C LYS A 357 23.21 -7.94 -8.30
N THR A 358 22.44 -7.32 -9.19
CA THR A 358 22.57 -5.87 -9.47
C THR A 358 22.42 -5.01 -8.21
N ARG A 359 21.66 -5.47 -7.21
CA ARG A 359 21.45 -4.78 -5.94
C ARG A 359 22.62 -4.90 -4.97
N GLU A 360 23.33 -6.04 -4.95
CA GLU A 360 24.43 -6.30 -4.01
C GLU A 360 25.77 -5.66 -4.42
N ASP A 361 26.03 -5.54 -5.72
CA ASP A 361 27.34 -5.11 -6.23
C ASP A 361 27.62 -3.59 -6.13
N SER A 362 26.77 -2.82 -5.43
CA SER A 362 26.98 -1.39 -5.19
C SER A 362 26.98 -1.07 -3.70
N PRO A 363 28.12 -0.67 -3.10
CA PRO A 363 28.12 -0.21 -1.72
C PRO A 363 27.20 1.02 -1.60
N PRO A 364 26.44 1.15 -0.49
CA PRO A 364 25.62 2.33 -0.26
C PRO A 364 26.53 3.56 -0.26
N ALA A 365 26.09 4.63 -0.93
CA ALA A 365 26.76 5.92 -0.83
C ALA A 365 26.88 6.29 0.65
N THR A 366 28.07 6.69 1.09
CA THR A 366 28.26 7.09 2.48
C THR A 366 27.63 8.47 2.69
N ALA A 367 27.32 8.83 3.93
CA ALA A 367 26.70 10.13 4.24
C ALA A 367 27.51 11.33 3.71
N ASP A 368 28.82 11.17 3.54
CA ASP A 368 29.73 12.19 3.03
C ASP A 368 29.66 12.39 1.49
N ASP A 369 29.02 11.45 0.77
CA ASP A 369 28.91 11.49 -0.70
C ASP A 369 27.62 12.19 -1.19
N LEU A 370 26.73 12.60 -0.28
CA LEU A 370 25.44 13.18 -0.63
C LEU A 370 25.56 14.67 -0.94
N THR A 371 25.04 15.09 -2.10
CA THR A 371 24.85 16.53 -2.35
C THR A 371 23.73 17.05 -1.44
N ASP A 372 24.07 17.86 -0.45
CA ASP A 372 23.11 18.44 0.49
C ASP A 372 22.43 19.68 -0.10
N PHE A 373 21.11 19.62 -0.28
CA PHE A 373 20.28 20.73 -0.74
C PHE A 373 19.74 21.61 0.39
N GLY A 374 20.08 21.32 1.65
CA GLY A 374 19.67 22.03 2.84
C GLY A 374 18.26 21.68 3.33
N THR A 375 17.72 22.51 4.22
CA THR A 375 16.42 22.30 4.86
C THR A 375 15.35 23.21 4.29
N SER A 376 14.19 22.67 3.91
CA SER A 376 12.98 23.47 3.65
C SER A 376 12.07 23.47 4.87
N GLU A 377 11.43 24.58 5.16
CA GLU A 377 10.45 24.75 6.23
C GLU A 377 9.04 24.78 5.63
N VAL A 378 8.15 23.96 6.19
CA VAL A 378 6.73 23.91 5.86
C VAL A 378 5.96 24.71 6.90
N GLN A 379 5.36 25.81 6.47
CA GLN A 379 4.48 26.62 7.31
C GLN A 379 3.14 25.91 7.54
N LEU A 380 2.42 26.30 8.59
CA LEU A 380 1.12 25.71 8.96
C LEU A 380 0.04 25.87 7.87
N ASP A 381 0.18 26.82 6.97
CA ASP A 381 -0.70 27.00 5.80
C ASP A 381 -0.32 26.09 4.61
N GLY A 382 0.69 25.24 4.78
CA GLY A 382 1.23 24.33 3.76
C GLY A 382 2.20 25.01 2.79
N GLN A 383 2.54 26.28 2.98
CA GLN A 383 3.57 26.95 2.17
C GLN A 383 4.95 26.45 2.55
N VAL A 384 5.81 26.28 1.56
CA VAL A 384 7.15 25.76 1.76
C VAL A 384 8.18 26.80 1.32
N ASN A 385 9.11 27.14 2.22
CA ASN A 385 10.19 28.06 1.89
C ASN A 385 11.19 27.41 0.91
N GLU A 386 11.93 28.26 0.19
CA GLU A 386 13.04 27.84 -0.68
C GLU A 386 12.73 26.62 -1.56
N PRO A 387 11.66 26.71 -2.39
CA PRO A 387 11.14 25.58 -3.13
C PRO A 387 12.10 25.03 -4.21
N GLU A 388 13.16 25.76 -4.53
CA GLU A 388 14.27 25.29 -5.35
C GLU A 388 15.07 24.16 -4.69
N ARG A 389 15.12 24.07 -3.35
CA ARG A 389 15.82 22.97 -2.64
C ARG A 389 15.18 21.62 -2.96
N ARG A 390 13.86 21.51 -2.79
CA ARG A 390 13.10 20.30 -3.15
C ARG A 390 13.17 19.97 -4.63
N THR A 391 13.09 20.99 -5.50
CA THR A 391 13.14 20.80 -6.95
C THR A 391 14.48 20.21 -7.37
N ARG A 392 15.57 20.67 -6.75
CA ARG A 392 16.91 20.09 -6.95
C ARG A 392 17.02 18.67 -6.42
N PHE A 393 16.44 18.36 -5.26
CA PHE A 393 16.40 17.00 -4.74
C PHE A 393 15.67 16.04 -5.69
N VAL A 394 14.46 16.40 -6.15
CA VAL A 394 13.70 15.57 -7.10
C VAL A 394 14.43 15.43 -8.44
N HIS A 395 15.11 16.48 -8.90
CA HIS A 395 15.95 16.40 -10.09
C HIS A 395 17.14 15.46 -9.89
N ALA A 396 17.82 15.53 -8.74
CA ALA A 396 18.91 14.62 -8.40
C ALA A 396 18.44 13.16 -8.32
N TYR A 397 17.30 12.93 -7.66
CA TYR A 397 16.63 11.64 -7.61
C TYR A 397 16.33 11.08 -9.01
N ARG A 398 15.72 11.88 -9.89
CA ARG A 398 15.42 11.48 -11.28
C ARG A 398 16.66 11.27 -12.15
N SER A 399 17.80 11.86 -11.79
CA SER A 399 19.05 11.77 -12.55
C SER A 399 20.05 10.79 -11.95
N GLY A 400 19.67 9.99 -10.95
CA GLY A 400 20.58 9.04 -10.31
C GLY A 400 21.75 9.71 -9.59
N LYS A 401 21.56 10.94 -9.08
CA LYS A 401 22.60 11.67 -8.35
C LYS A 401 22.37 11.56 -6.85
N PRO A 402 23.39 11.16 -6.06
CA PRO A 402 23.27 11.12 -4.61
C PRO A 402 22.91 12.49 -4.04
N ALA A 403 21.89 12.53 -3.19
CA ALA A 403 21.34 13.78 -2.70
C ALA A 403 20.75 13.64 -1.30
N ARG A 404 20.75 14.76 -0.57
CA ARG A 404 20.09 14.93 0.70
C ARG A 404 19.21 16.18 0.68
N TRP A 405 18.05 16.10 1.30
CA TRP A 405 17.17 17.24 1.53
C TRP A 405 16.39 17.01 2.81
N SER A 406 16.38 18.01 3.68
CA SER A 406 15.63 17.95 4.93
C SER A 406 14.39 18.84 4.86
N VAL A 407 13.34 18.45 5.57
CA VAL A 407 12.10 19.20 5.71
C VAL A 407 11.82 19.39 7.18
N LEU A 408 11.55 20.62 7.59
CA LEU A 408 11.08 20.97 8.92
C LEU A 408 9.61 21.33 8.81
N SER A 409 8.74 20.54 9.44
CA SER A 409 7.32 20.85 9.61
C SER A 409 7.03 21.09 11.09
N TYR A 410 5.83 21.60 11.39
CA TYR A 410 5.40 21.84 12.76
C TYR A 410 4.05 21.16 13.01
N THR A 411 3.86 20.68 14.24
CA THR A 411 2.57 20.22 14.74
C THR A 411 1.59 21.38 14.90
N GLN A 412 0.33 21.09 15.23
CA GLN A 412 -0.66 22.14 15.48
C GLN A 412 -0.29 22.99 16.71
N GLU A 413 0.45 22.39 17.65
CA GLU A 413 1.01 22.99 18.85
C GLU A 413 2.26 23.84 18.56
N GLY A 414 2.80 23.74 17.34
CA GLY A 414 3.99 24.47 16.91
C GLY A 414 5.31 23.79 17.25
N ASP A 415 5.28 22.52 17.65
CA ASP A 415 6.50 21.76 17.90
C ASP A 415 7.09 21.22 16.58
N PRO A 416 8.41 21.26 16.39
CA PRO A 416 9.02 20.89 15.12
C PRO A 416 9.13 19.38 14.94
N ILE A 417 8.84 18.91 13.72
CA ILE A 417 9.11 17.57 13.22
C ILE A 417 10.07 17.69 12.05
N SER A 418 11.17 16.94 12.05
CA SER A 418 12.11 16.94 10.93
C SER A 418 12.04 15.65 10.12
N LEU A 419 12.05 15.79 8.80
CA LEU A 419 12.09 14.70 7.83
C LEU A 419 13.38 14.84 7.02
N ASP A 420 14.31 13.91 7.16
CA ASP A 420 15.57 13.90 6.41
C ASP A 420 15.50 12.87 5.28
N LEU A 421 15.45 13.33 4.03
CA LEU A 421 15.42 12.48 2.85
C LEU A 421 16.83 12.30 2.30
N ARG A 422 17.24 11.05 2.12
CA ARG A 422 18.55 10.68 1.58
C ARG A 422 18.37 9.72 0.42
N TYR A 423 18.90 10.10 -0.74
CA TYR A 423 18.94 9.28 -1.94
C TYR A 423 20.39 8.94 -2.27
N ALA A 424 20.71 7.65 -2.37
CA ALA A 424 22.08 7.19 -2.61
C ALA A 424 22.57 7.36 -4.06
N GLY A 425 21.73 7.89 -4.97
CA GLY A 425 22.07 8.01 -6.39
C GLY A 425 21.87 6.73 -7.20
N LYS A 426 21.33 5.67 -6.59
CA LYS A 426 21.10 4.39 -7.25
C LYS A 426 19.73 3.84 -6.89
N GLY A 427 19.09 3.19 -7.85
CA GLY A 427 17.74 2.66 -7.69
C GLY A 427 16.71 3.76 -7.42
N LYS A 428 15.63 3.38 -6.73
CA LYS A 428 14.49 4.27 -6.41
C LYS A 428 14.26 4.41 -4.91
N GLU A 429 15.15 3.83 -4.12
CA GLU A 429 15.06 3.81 -2.67
C GLU A 429 15.52 5.15 -2.10
N VAL A 430 14.66 5.77 -1.29
CA VAL A 430 14.98 6.96 -0.51
C VAL A 430 14.84 6.60 0.96
N LEU A 431 15.91 6.81 1.70
CA LEU A 431 15.87 6.71 3.15
C LEU A 431 15.23 8.00 3.69
N LEU A 432 14.13 7.85 4.40
CA LEU A 432 13.43 8.91 5.11
C LEU A 432 13.69 8.71 6.61
N ILE A 433 14.27 9.71 7.27
CA ILE A 433 14.43 9.73 8.72
C ILE A 433 13.44 10.74 9.28
N ALA A 434 12.42 10.26 9.99
CA ALA A 434 11.44 11.09 10.66
C ALA A 434 11.83 11.24 12.13
N ASP A 435 12.14 12.47 12.55
CA ASP A 435 12.53 12.80 13.91
C ASP A 435 11.46 13.69 14.55
N SER A 436 10.81 13.12 15.56
CA SER A 436 9.77 13.75 16.38
C SER A 436 10.25 14.03 17.81
N THR A 437 11.56 13.97 18.08
CA THR A 437 12.11 14.15 19.44
C THR A 437 11.93 15.56 20.00
N GLN A 438 11.62 16.53 19.14
CA GLN A 438 11.31 17.90 19.56
C GLN A 438 9.81 18.16 19.71
N ASP A 439 8.95 17.18 19.38
CA ASP A 439 7.52 17.22 19.62
C ASP A 439 7.22 16.84 21.08
N ARG A 440 6.82 17.84 21.89
CA ARG A 440 6.59 17.64 23.33
C ARG A 440 5.40 16.74 23.62
N HIS A 441 4.50 16.61 22.65
CA HIS A 441 3.27 15.85 22.76
C HIS A 441 3.26 14.61 21.85
N GLY A 442 4.29 14.45 21.03
CA GLY A 442 4.45 13.36 20.07
C GLY A 442 5.10 12.11 20.65
N SER A 443 5.61 11.28 19.74
CA SER A 443 6.15 9.97 20.09
C SER A 443 7.53 10.01 20.75
N ASP A 444 8.26 11.13 20.63
CA ASP A 444 9.67 11.27 21.04
C ASP A 444 10.57 10.18 20.42
N ARG A 445 10.46 10.00 19.10
CA ARG A 445 11.21 8.96 18.37
C ARG A 445 11.83 9.49 17.10
N VAL A 446 12.95 8.86 16.76
CA VAL A 446 13.54 8.84 15.43
C VAL A 446 13.15 7.53 14.77
N ILE A 447 12.50 7.60 13.62
CA ILE A 447 12.10 6.43 12.84
C ILE A 447 12.70 6.53 11.45
N GLU A 448 13.33 5.45 11.02
CA GLU A 448 13.86 5.31 9.67
C GLU A 448 12.88 4.51 8.82
N TYR A 449 12.58 5.05 7.63
CA TYR A 449 11.78 4.41 6.61
C TYR A 449 12.57 4.30 5.32
N THR A 450 12.49 3.15 4.64
CA THR A 450 12.93 3.02 3.25
C THR A 450 11.73 3.15 2.33
N CYS A 451 11.68 4.24 1.57
CA CYS A 451 10.64 4.55 0.59
C CYS A 451 11.08 4.11 -0.79
N PHE A 452 10.22 3.41 -1.55
CA PHE A 452 10.61 2.82 -2.84
C PHE A 452 10.30 3.70 -4.04
N GLN A 453 9.62 4.84 -3.83
CA GLN A 453 9.25 5.72 -4.92
C GLN A 453 8.95 7.13 -4.43
N ILE A 454 9.34 8.12 -5.23
CA ILE A 454 8.93 9.51 -5.10
C ILE A 454 8.07 9.90 -6.29
N VAL A 455 6.87 10.43 -6.05
CA VAL A 455 5.97 10.95 -7.08
C VAL A 455 5.56 12.37 -6.74
N GLN A 456 5.71 13.27 -7.70
CA GLN A 456 5.16 14.62 -7.59
C GLN A 456 3.76 14.62 -8.20
N LYS A 457 2.73 14.91 -7.39
CA LYS A 457 1.32 14.97 -7.83
C LYS A 457 0.71 16.31 -7.43
N GLY A 458 0.59 17.22 -8.40
CA GLY A 458 0.12 18.58 -8.15
C GLY A 458 0.97 19.28 -7.09
N ASP A 459 0.33 19.68 -6.00
CA ASP A 459 0.93 20.38 -4.88
C ASP A 459 1.46 19.45 -3.77
N LEU A 460 1.77 18.19 -4.07
CA LEU A 460 2.35 17.22 -3.12
C LEU A 460 3.53 16.46 -3.74
N LEU A 461 4.57 16.23 -2.93
CA LEU A 461 5.55 15.17 -3.12
C LEU A 461 5.15 13.97 -2.27
N ARG A 462 4.78 12.87 -2.91
CA ARG A 462 4.43 11.63 -2.22
C ARG A 462 5.63 10.71 -2.21
N LEU A 463 6.03 10.28 -1.02
CA LEU A 463 6.92 9.15 -0.79
C LEU A 463 6.05 7.92 -0.61
N LEU A 464 6.15 6.96 -1.51
CA LEU A 464 5.25 5.82 -1.55
C LEU A 464 5.94 4.57 -1.01
N ARG A 465 5.17 3.77 -0.27
CA ARG A 465 5.53 2.45 0.28
C ARG A 465 6.76 2.51 1.16
N CYS A 466 6.79 3.49 2.04
CA CYS A 466 7.83 3.63 3.03
C CYS A 466 7.68 2.54 4.07
N THR A 467 8.74 1.73 4.25
CA THR A 467 8.78 0.61 5.20
C THR A 467 9.74 0.94 6.33
N GLY A 468 9.28 0.87 7.57
CA GLY A 468 10.02 1.27 8.77
C GLY A 468 9.22 0.93 10.02
N ALA A 469 9.87 0.74 11.17
CA ALA A 469 9.21 0.43 12.46
C ALA A 469 8.20 -0.75 12.46
N GLY A 470 8.28 -1.66 11.49
CA GLY A 470 7.34 -2.79 11.37
C GLY A 470 6.04 -2.46 10.65
N GLU A 471 5.92 -1.26 10.05
CA GLU A 471 4.76 -0.78 9.31
C GLU A 471 5.12 -0.38 7.88
N THR A 472 4.11 -0.24 7.02
CA THR A 472 4.21 0.34 5.68
C THR A 472 3.29 1.54 5.60
N SER A 473 3.80 2.68 5.13
CA SER A 473 3.03 3.92 5.04
C SER A 473 3.46 4.76 3.83
N ASP A 474 2.61 5.67 3.41
CA ASP A 474 2.93 6.71 2.41
C ASP A 474 3.08 8.04 3.14
N PHE A 475 4.00 8.90 2.68
CA PHE A 475 4.21 10.23 3.25
C PHE A 475 3.96 11.31 2.20
N ASP A 476 3.17 12.32 2.56
CA ASP A 476 2.88 13.46 1.71
C ASP A 476 3.61 14.70 2.23
N ILE A 477 4.50 15.26 1.41
CA ILE A 477 5.21 16.52 1.70
C ILE A 477 4.62 17.62 0.81
N PRO A 478 4.14 18.74 1.37
CA PRO A 478 3.61 19.85 0.59
C PRO A 478 4.58 20.37 -0.49
N TRP A 479 4.04 20.69 -1.66
CA TRP A 479 4.76 21.18 -2.84
C TRP A 479 4.32 22.59 -3.28
N LYS A 480 3.44 23.25 -2.52
CA LYS A 480 2.95 24.60 -2.89
C LYS A 480 4.09 25.60 -3.01
N HIS A 481 4.00 26.44 -4.04
CA HIS A 481 4.79 27.66 -4.18
C HIS A 481 3.88 28.85 -3.85
N ARG A 482 4.46 29.91 -3.27
CA ARG A 482 3.76 31.20 -3.12
C ARG A 482 3.49 31.86 -4.46
#